data_AF-A0A350IBN8-F1
#
_entry.id   AF-A0A350IBN8-F1
#
_cell.length_a   1.000
_cell.length_b   1.000
_cell.length_c   1.000
_cell.angle_alpha   90.00
_cell.angle_beta   90.00
_cell.angle_gamma   90.00
#
_symmetry.space_group_name_H-M   'P 1'
#
loop_
_entity.id
_entity.type
_entity.pdbx_description
1 polymer ?
#
loop_
_entity_poly.entity_id
_entity_poly.type
_entity_poly.pdbx_seq_one_letter_code
_entity_poly.pdbx_strand_id
1 'polypeptide(L)' 'MQVDGRKLWLDECLINSTALLVHSEKTEEQRKLTLREQRIKQLSTAYLYLYTKMQEEGLISSDDEDNFFKLETLH' A
#
# COMPACT_ATOMS: atom_id res chain seq x y z
N MET A 1 -24.53 5.38 -5.90
CA MET A 1 -23.20 5.35 -6.53
C MET A 1 -22.51 4.11 -6.01
N GLN A 2 -22.19 3.15 -6.89
CA GLN A 2 -21.50 1.92 -6.49
C GLN A 2 -20.04 2.27 -6.19
N VAL A 3 -19.54 1.89 -5.01
CA VAL A 3 -18.17 2.21 -4.60
C VAL A 3 -17.23 1.15 -5.17
N ASP A 4 -16.12 1.57 -5.78
CA ASP A 4 -15.10 0.66 -6.30
C ASP A 4 -14.32 0.03 -5.13
N GLY A 5 -14.56 -1.27 -4.88
CA GLY A 5 -13.90 -2.03 -3.82
C GLY A 5 -12.38 -2.13 -4.00
N ARG A 6 -11.87 -2.06 -5.24
CA ARG A 6 -10.43 -2.08 -5.51
C ARG A 6 -9.76 -0.84 -4.95
N LYS A 7 -10.37 0.32 -5.18
CA LYS A 7 -9.89 1.60 -4.67
C LYS A 7 -9.86 1.59 -3.14
N LEU A 8 -10.93 1.13 -2.50
CA LEU A 8 -10.98 1.01 -1.04
C LEU A 8 -9.88 0.09 -0.49
N TRP A 9 -9.67 -1.06 -1.13
CA TRP A 9 -8.61 -2.00 -0.72
C TRP A 9 -7.21 -1.41 -0.89
N LEU A 10 -6.95 -0.75 -2.03
CA LEU A 10 -5.69 -0.06 -2.31
C LEU A 10 -5.42 1.09 -1.32
N ASP A 11 -6.45 1.88 -1.01
CA ASP A 11 -6.39 2.96 -0.02
C ASP A 11 -6.10 2.43 1.39
N GLU A 12 -6.76 1.33 1.78
CA GLU A 12 -6.51 0.66 3.06
C GLU A 12 -5.06 0.15 3.15
N CYS A 13 -4.57 -0.53 2.12
CA CYS A 13 -3.19 -1.00 2.08
C CYS A 13 -2.16 0.14 2.10
N LEU A 14 -2.47 1.29 1.47
CA LEU A 14 -1.65 2.50 1.51
C LEU A 14 -1.56 3.07 2.94
N ILE A 15 -2.70 3.21 3.62
CA ILE A 15 -2.76 3.71 4.99
C ILE A 15 -1.99 2.79 5.94
N ASN A 16 -2.24 1.48 5.86
CA ASN A 16 -1.59 0.49 6.72
C ASN A 16 -0.07 0.45 6.50
N SER A 17 0.38 0.47 5.25
CA SER A 17 1.82 0.46 4.93
C SER A 17 2.51 1.74 5.43
N THR A 18 1.86 2.89 5.28
CA THR A 18 2.38 4.17 5.80
C THR A 18 2.47 4.14 7.33
N ALA A 19 1.42 3.66 8.02
CA ALA A 19 1.41 3.57 9.47
C ALA A 19 2.51 2.63 10.01
N LEU A 20 2.71 1.49 9.38
CA LEU A 20 3.77 0.53 9.74
C LEU A 20 5.17 1.11 9.53
N LEU A 21 5.39 1.86 8.45
CA LEU A 21 6.65 2.54 8.19
C LEU A 21 6.95 3.58 9.28
N VAL A 22 6.00 4.48 9.55
CA VAL A 22 6.14 5.51 10.60
C VAL A 22 6.36 4.89 11.97
N HIS A 23 5.66 3.80 12.29
CA HIS A 23 5.86 3.08 13.54
C HIS A 23 7.26 2.47 13.64
N SER A 24 7.76 1.90 12.54
CA SER A 24 9.10 1.32 12.49
C SER A 24 10.19 2.40 12.64
N GLU A 25 10.01 3.58 12.03
CA GLU A 25 10.92 4.72 12.17
C GLU A 25 10.99 5.23 13.62
N LYS A 26 9.82 5.49 14.24
CA LYS A 26 9.75 5.89 15.66
C LYS A 26 10.36 4.86 16.60
N THR A 27 10.19 3.57 16.29
CA THR A 27 10.81 2.50 17.07
C THR A 27 12.33 2.51 16.93
N GLU A 28 12.84 2.77 15.73
CA GLU A 28 14.26 2.84 15.41
C GLU A 28 14.97 4.01 16.10
N GLU A 29 14.27 5.14 16.29
CA GLU A 29 14.75 6.28 17.08
C GLU A 29 15.01 5.93 18.55
N GLN A 30 14.26 4.97 19.10
CA GLN A 30 14.33 4.58 20.52
C GLN A 30 15.21 3.36 20.76
N ARG A 31 15.28 2.44 19.80
CA ARG A 31 16.06 1.20 19.89
C ARG A 31 16.35 0.62 18.52
N LYS A 32 17.27 -0.35 18.44
CA LYS A 32 17.44 -1.14 17.22
C LYS A 32 16.18 -1.95 16.92
N LEU A 33 15.81 -2.00 15.64
CA LEU A 33 14.75 -2.87 15.12
C LEU A 33 15.18 -4.34 15.21
N THR A 34 14.24 -5.20 15.56
CA THR A 34 14.38 -6.64 15.40
C THR A 34 14.39 -7.00 13.92
N LEU A 35 14.89 -8.19 13.59
CA LEU A 35 14.90 -8.68 12.21
C LEU A 35 13.48 -8.69 11.58
N ARG A 36 12.44 -8.96 12.38
CA ARG A 36 11.05 -8.96 11.89
C ARG A 36 10.58 -7.54 11.57
N GLU A 37 10.87 -6.59 12.43
CA GLU A 37 10.52 -5.18 12.21
C GLU A 37 11.27 -4.59 11.02
N GLN A 38 12.54 -4.95 10.82
CA GLN A 38 13.30 -4.55 9.63
C GLN A 38 12.64 -5.06 8.34
N ARG A 39 12.18 -6.32 8.34
CA ARG A 39 11.46 -6.90 7.20
C ARG A 39 10.13 -6.22 6.96
N ILE A 40 9.38 -5.86 8.00
CA ILE A 40 8.13 -5.10 7.88
C ILE A 40 8.42 -3.72 7.29
N LYS A 41 9.42 -3.00 7.82
CA LYS A 41 9.84 -1.69 7.29
C LYS A 41 10.16 -1.79 5.79
N GLN A 42 10.96 -2.77 5.39
CA GLN A 42 11.29 -3.02 3.98
C GLN A 42 10.06 -3.33 3.12
N LEU A 43 9.17 -4.19 3.61
CA LEU A 43 7.94 -4.56 2.88
C LEU A 43 7.02 -3.35 2.69
N SER A 44 6.81 -2.56 3.75
CA SER A 44 6.02 -1.33 3.69
C SER A 44 6.63 -0.34 2.71
N THR A 45 7.95 -0.12 2.76
CA THR A 45 8.63 0.76 1.79
C THR A 45 8.50 0.24 0.35
N ALA A 46 8.67 -1.06 0.12
CA ALA A 46 8.52 -1.66 -1.21
C ALA A 46 7.10 -1.51 -1.74
N TYR A 47 6.08 -1.74 -0.90
CA TYR A 47 4.68 -1.53 -1.26
C TYR A 47 4.43 -0.08 -1.65
N LEU A 48 4.84 0.89 -0.82
CA LEU A 48 4.64 2.31 -1.10
C LEU A 48 5.30 2.74 -2.41
N TYR A 49 6.53 2.28 -2.65
CA TYR A 49 7.24 2.53 -3.90
C TYR A 49 6.48 1.99 -5.12
N LEU A 50 6.05 0.72 -5.07
CA LEU A 50 5.30 0.10 -6.17
C LEU A 50 3.95 0.79 -6.38
N TYR A 51 3.24 1.12 -5.31
CA TYR A 51 1.97 1.85 -5.37
C TYR A 51 2.16 3.18 -6.09
N THR A 52 3.15 3.98 -5.68
CA THR A 52 3.46 5.27 -6.33
C THR A 52 3.82 5.07 -7.79
N LYS A 53 4.64 4.07 -8.13
CA LYS A 53 5.00 3.78 -9.54
C LYS A 53 3.78 3.39 -10.37
N MET A 54 2.91 2.52 -9.85
CA MET A 54 1.69 2.13 -10.56
C MET A 54 0.74 3.30 -10.74
N GLN A 55 0.69 4.24 -9.77
CA GLN A 55 -0.10 5.46 -9.89
C GLN A 55 0.47 6.41 -10.96
N GLU A 56 1.79 6.60 -10.99
CA GLU A 56 2.48 7.43 -12.00
C GLU A 56 2.28 6.90 -13.42
N GLU A 57 2.29 5.57 -13.59
CA GLU A 57 2.05 4.90 -14.88
C GLU A 57 0.56 4.77 -15.24
N GLY A 58 -0.35 5.31 -14.40
CA GLY A 58 -1.81 5.27 -14.64
C GLY A 58 -2.47 3.90 -14.41
N LEU A 59 -1.72 2.88 -13.98
CA LEU A 59 -2.17 1.48 -13.92
C LEU A 59 -3.26 1.19 -12.88
N ILE A 60 -3.49 2.08 -11.92
CA ILE A 60 -4.46 1.89 -10.83
C ILE A 60 -5.53 2.99 -10.76
N SER A 61 -5.72 3.73 -11.85
CA SER A 61 -6.77 4.75 -11.94
C SER A 61 -8.17 4.13 -11.79
N SER A 62 -9.00 4.71 -10.92
CA SER A 62 -10.38 4.22 -10.70
C SER A 62 -11.30 4.46 -11.90
N ASP A 63 -10.89 5.35 -12.80
CA ASP A 63 -11.69 5.78 -13.95
C ASP A 63 -11.24 5.06 -15.24
N ASP A 64 -10.29 4.13 -15.14
CA ASP A 64 -9.70 3.42 -16.27
C ASP A 64 -10.26 2.00 -16.40
N GLU A 65 -10.75 1.66 -17.60
CA GLU A 65 -11.22 0.32 -17.94
C GLU A 65 -10.06 -0.70 -17.96
N ASP A 66 -8.83 -0.22 -18.19
CA ASP A 66 -7.61 -1.02 -18.21
C ASP A 66 -6.89 -1.06 -16.85
N ASN A 67 -7.59 -0.74 -15.75
CA ASN A 67 -7.03 -0.85 -14.40
C ASN A 67 -6.45 -2.26 -14.16
N PHE A 68 -5.20 -2.29 -13.68
CA PHE A 68 -4.43 -3.50 -13.46
C PHE A 68 -5.15 -4.49 -12.53
N PHE A 69 -5.90 -3.98 -11.56
CA PHE A 69 -6.76 -4.77 -10.70
C PHE A 69 -8.14 -4.88 -11.34
N LYS A 70 -8.55 -6.10 -11.70
CA LYS A 70 -9.91 -6.36 -12.21
C LYS A 70 -10.94 -6.14 -11.10
N LEU A 71 -12.13 -5.66 -11.46
CA LEU A 71 -13.29 -5.61 -10.56
C LEU A 71 -13.63 -7.05 -10.14
N GLU A 72 -13.17 -7.47 -8.97
CA GLU A 72 -13.68 -8.69 -8.36
C GLU A 72 -15.11 -8.46 -7.90
N THR A 73 -16.03 -9.24 -8.46
CA THR A 73 -17.36 -9.39 -7.87
C THR A 73 -17.18 -10.36 -6.71
N LEU A 74 -17.21 -9.88 -5.47
CA LEU A 74 -17.34 -10.77 -4.31
C LEU A 74 -18.58 -11.65 -4.56
N HIS A 75 -18.38 -12.95 -4.76
CA HIS A 75 -19.44 -13.96 -4.86
C HIS A 75 -19.95 -14.34 -3.47
#